data_AF-A0A9E0KC04-F1
#
_entry.id   AF-A0A9E0KC04-F1
#
_cell.length_a   1.000
_cell.length_b   1.000
_cell.length_c   1.000
_cell.angle_alpha   90.00
_cell.angle_beta   90.00
_cell.angle_gamma   90.00
#
_symmetry.space_group_name_H-M   'P 1'
#
loop_
_entity.id
_entity.type
_entity.pdbx_description
1 polymer ?
#
loop_
_entity_poly.entity_id
_entity_poly.type
_entity_poly.pdbx_seq_one_letter_code
_entity_poly.pdbx_strand_id
1 'polypeptide(L)'
;ADHGAGKSYLGFILYDLFLKAREAGHIYGIETRPELVERTAALAERLGFTRMHFLNMSVDESRRMAELPERFDIVTALHACNTATDDAIRFALDKQARFIVLVPCCQAEVAAVLRENKARRLAQSPLAEIYRHPIHTREFGSQLTNVLRCLQLEAHGYSVTVTELVGWEHSMKNELIIARHTGKPRGNAQERQQAILAEFGLEALTERFA
;
A
#
# COMPACT_ATOMS: atom_id res chain seq x y z
N ALA A 1 -12.15 2.29 -0.09
CA ALA A 1 -11.91 0.85 -0.24
C ALA A 1 -10.88 0.42 0.79
N ASP A 2 -11.07 -0.75 1.40
CA ASP A 2 -10.14 -1.39 2.33
C ASP A 2 -9.55 -2.62 1.63
N HIS A 3 -8.28 -2.52 1.22
CA HIS A 3 -7.58 -3.58 0.48
C HIS A 3 -6.80 -4.50 1.39
N GLY A 4 -6.87 -5.80 1.11
CA GLY A 4 -6.30 -6.81 2.00
C GLY A 4 -7.04 -6.81 3.34
N ALA A 5 -8.36 -6.59 3.29
CA ALA A 5 -9.17 -6.27 4.46
C ALA A 5 -9.09 -7.35 5.56
N GLY A 6 -8.81 -8.61 5.21
CA GLY A 6 -8.79 -9.70 6.17
C GLY A 6 -10.14 -9.83 6.87
N LYS A 7 -10.18 -9.58 8.18
CA LYS A 7 -11.42 -9.54 8.97
C LYS A 7 -12.11 -8.16 8.96
N SER A 8 -11.56 -7.20 8.22
CA SER A 8 -11.98 -5.82 8.05
C SER A 8 -12.22 -5.06 9.36
N TYR A 9 -11.40 -5.31 10.40
CA TYR A 9 -11.54 -4.62 11.68
C TYR A 9 -11.54 -3.09 11.52
N LEU A 10 -10.64 -2.55 10.68
CA LEU A 10 -10.60 -1.13 10.37
C LEU A 10 -11.91 -0.68 9.69
N GLY A 11 -12.38 -1.40 8.68
CA GLY A 11 -13.64 -1.11 8.01
C GLY A 11 -14.82 -1.06 8.99
N PHE A 12 -14.98 -2.05 9.86
CA PHE A 12 -16.03 -2.07 10.87
C PHE A 12 -15.92 -0.90 11.86
N ILE A 13 -14.72 -0.57 12.34
CA ILE A 13 -14.49 0.56 13.25
C ILE A 13 -14.85 1.89 12.57
N LEU A 14 -14.39 2.10 11.33
CA LEU A 14 -14.72 3.30 10.56
C LEU A 14 -16.22 3.42 10.30
N TYR A 15 -16.87 2.28 10.02
CA TYR A 15 -18.31 2.27 9.82
C TYR A 15 -19.06 2.69 11.09
N ASP A 16 -18.81 1.98 12.19
CA ASP A 16 -19.59 2.16 13.42
C ASP A 16 -19.33 3.54 14.07
N LEU A 17 -18.07 3.99 14.11
CA LEU A 17 -17.71 5.24 14.76
C LEU A 17 -17.97 6.49 13.90
N PHE A 18 -17.94 6.38 12.57
CA PHE A 18 -17.99 7.56 11.70
C PHE A 18 -19.09 7.51 10.65
N LEU A 19 -19.20 6.43 9.87
CA LEU A 19 -20.12 6.43 8.72
C LEU A 19 -21.57 6.16 9.11
N LYS A 20 -21.81 5.35 10.14
CA LYS A 20 -23.15 4.96 10.60
C LYS A 20 -24.01 6.16 10.96
N ALA A 21 -23.41 7.22 11.53
CA ALA A 21 -24.08 8.46 11.88
C ALA A 21 -24.29 9.43 10.68
N ARG A 22 -23.78 9.10 9.49
CA ARG A 22 -23.88 9.93 8.27
C ARG A 22 -24.89 9.34 7.30
N GLU A 23 -25.59 10.23 6.59
CA GLU A 23 -26.58 9.88 5.57
C GLU A 23 -25.99 9.15 4.35
N ALA A 24 -24.72 9.40 4.05
CA ALA A 24 -24.02 8.83 2.91
C ALA A 24 -22.65 8.25 3.32
N GLY A 25 -22.12 7.37 2.47
CA GLY A 25 -20.82 6.73 2.66
C GLY A 25 -20.93 5.20 2.63
N HIS A 26 -19.97 4.57 1.99
CA HIS A 26 -19.89 3.12 1.82
C HIS A 26 -18.48 2.64 2.15
N ILE A 27 -18.39 1.41 2.64
CA ILE A 27 -17.13 0.70 2.77
C ILE A 27 -17.15 -0.46 1.80
N TYR A 28 -16.07 -0.59 1.04
CA TYR A 28 -15.83 -1.71 0.15
C TYR A 28 -14.58 -2.42 0.66
N GLY A 29 -14.74 -3.60 1.24
CA GLY A 29 -13.66 -4.48 1.64
C GLY A 29 -13.30 -5.44 0.52
N ILE A 30 -12.04 -5.45 0.10
CA ILE A 30 -11.54 -6.30 -1.00
C ILE A 30 -10.57 -7.32 -0.40
N GLU A 31 -10.90 -8.60 -0.58
CA GLU A 31 -10.17 -9.73 0.01
C GLU A 31 -10.25 -10.96 -0.89
N THR A 32 -9.14 -11.67 -1.05
CA THR A 32 -9.04 -12.82 -1.97
C THR A 32 -9.51 -14.13 -1.34
N ARG A 33 -9.52 -14.22 0.00
CA ARG A 33 -9.96 -15.42 0.73
C ARG A 33 -11.48 -15.47 0.90
N PRO A 34 -12.19 -16.41 0.23
CA PRO A 34 -13.64 -16.48 0.26
C PRO A 34 -14.21 -16.63 1.67
N GLU A 35 -13.56 -17.43 2.52
CA GLU A 35 -14.04 -17.70 3.88
C GLU A 35 -14.03 -16.44 4.76
N LEU A 36 -13.14 -15.48 4.49
CA LEU A 36 -13.12 -14.21 5.21
C LEU A 36 -14.19 -13.26 4.70
N VAL A 37 -14.41 -13.22 3.38
CA VAL A 37 -15.47 -12.42 2.77
C VAL A 37 -16.84 -12.87 3.27
N GLU A 38 -17.12 -14.16 3.26
CA GLU A 38 -18.39 -14.71 3.76
C GLU A 38 -18.63 -14.36 5.24
N ARG A 39 -17.60 -14.56 6.08
CA ARG A 39 -17.70 -14.26 7.52
C ARG A 39 -17.89 -12.77 7.80
N THR A 40 -17.21 -11.90 7.06
CA THR A 40 -17.31 -10.44 7.24
C THR A 40 -18.64 -9.90 6.70
N ALA A 41 -19.13 -10.42 5.57
CA ALA A 41 -20.45 -10.11 5.06
C ALA A 41 -21.56 -10.52 6.04
N ALA A 42 -21.51 -11.75 6.55
CA ALA A 42 -22.47 -12.22 7.55
C ALA A 42 -22.43 -11.40 8.86
N LEU A 43 -21.24 -10.92 9.26
CA LEU A 43 -21.12 -10.04 10.42
C LEU A 43 -21.76 -8.67 10.15
N ALA A 44 -21.54 -8.07 8.99
CA ALA A 44 -22.16 -6.79 8.64
C ALA A 44 -23.68 -6.91 8.56
N GLU A 45 -24.22 -8.01 8.02
CA GLU A 45 -25.65 -8.29 8.02
C GLU A 45 -26.22 -8.37 9.44
N ARG A 46 -25.58 -9.16 10.32
CA ARG A 46 -25.99 -9.29 11.74
C ARG A 46 -25.97 -7.97 12.50
N LEU A 47 -25.09 -7.04 12.14
CA LEU A 47 -24.96 -5.72 12.75
C LEU A 47 -25.86 -4.66 12.08
N GLY A 48 -26.56 -5.00 10.99
CA GLY A 48 -27.36 -4.05 10.20
C GLY A 48 -26.51 -3.02 9.45
N PHE A 49 -25.26 -3.33 9.15
CA PHE A 49 -24.32 -2.43 8.46
C PHE A 49 -24.49 -2.51 6.94
N THR A 50 -25.66 -2.10 6.45
CA THR A 50 -26.13 -2.26 5.07
C THR A 50 -25.30 -1.54 4.00
N ARG A 51 -24.39 -0.63 4.38
CA ARG A 51 -23.51 0.10 3.46
C ARG A 51 -22.06 -0.40 3.51
N MET A 52 -21.83 -1.58 4.07
CA MET A 52 -20.58 -2.31 3.95
C MET A 52 -20.72 -3.42 2.91
N HIS A 53 -19.84 -3.40 1.92
CA HIS A 53 -19.78 -4.35 0.81
C HIS A 53 -18.46 -5.11 0.88
N PHE A 54 -18.51 -6.43 0.77
CA PHE A 54 -17.31 -7.27 0.79
C PHE A 54 -17.22 -8.05 -0.52
N LEU A 55 -16.07 -7.94 -1.16
CA LEU A 55 -15.85 -8.40 -2.51
C LEU A 55 -14.73 -9.43 -2.53
N ASN A 56 -15.06 -10.65 -2.96
CA ASN A 56 -14.09 -11.72 -3.12
C ASN A 56 -13.39 -11.61 -4.48
N MET A 57 -12.29 -10.87 -4.50
CA MET A 57 -11.52 -10.63 -5.71
C MET A 57 -10.12 -10.14 -5.37
N SER A 58 -9.21 -10.32 -6.33
CA SER A 58 -7.91 -9.67 -6.29
C SER A 58 -8.04 -8.16 -6.53
N VAL A 59 -7.01 -7.43 -6.12
CA VAL A 59 -6.95 -6.00 -6.37
C VAL A 59 -6.90 -5.71 -7.88
N ASP A 60 -6.17 -6.51 -8.65
CA ASP A 60 -6.10 -6.35 -10.10
C ASP A 60 -7.45 -6.54 -10.81
N GLU A 61 -8.27 -7.50 -10.37
CA GLU A 61 -9.64 -7.68 -10.86
C GLU A 61 -10.52 -6.48 -10.50
N SER A 62 -10.43 -6.01 -9.24
CA SER A 62 -11.25 -4.90 -8.74
C SER A 62 -11.03 -3.58 -9.50
N ARG A 63 -9.83 -3.36 -10.06
CA ARG A 63 -9.50 -2.13 -10.81
C ARG A 63 -10.44 -1.89 -11.99
N ARG A 64 -10.87 -2.96 -12.66
CA ARG A 64 -11.62 -2.93 -13.93
C ARG A 64 -13.10 -3.24 -13.79
N MET A 65 -13.59 -3.52 -12.59
CA MET A 65 -15.01 -3.81 -12.39
C MET A 65 -15.85 -2.55 -12.51
N ALA A 66 -16.86 -2.61 -13.38
CA ALA A 66 -17.84 -1.56 -13.60
C ALA A 66 -18.80 -1.38 -12.40
N GLU A 67 -18.96 -2.41 -11.58
CA GLU A 67 -19.83 -2.39 -10.40
C GLU A 67 -19.23 -1.59 -9.23
N LEU A 68 -17.91 -1.34 -9.26
CA LEU A 68 -17.25 -0.49 -8.29
C LEU A 68 -17.37 0.98 -8.70
N PRO A 69 -17.50 1.90 -7.73
CA PRO A 69 -17.44 3.33 -8.00
C PRO A 69 -16.27 3.69 -8.92
N GLU A 70 -16.49 4.61 -9.85
CA GLU A 70 -15.43 5.14 -10.71
C GLU A 70 -14.35 5.85 -9.89
N ARG A 71 -14.74 6.41 -8.72
CA ARG A 71 -13.84 7.11 -7.81
C ARG A 71 -14.04 6.71 -6.36
N PHE A 72 -12.96 6.76 -5.59
CA PHE A 72 -12.99 6.57 -4.13
C PHE A 72 -12.49 7.82 -3.39
N ASP A 73 -13.11 8.15 -2.25
CA ASP A 73 -12.57 9.21 -1.39
C ASP A 73 -11.31 8.75 -0.64
N ILE A 74 -11.33 7.53 -0.11
CA ILE A 74 -10.24 6.97 0.70
C ILE A 74 -9.98 5.53 0.27
N VAL A 75 -8.71 5.21 0.03
CA VAL A 75 -8.19 3.85 -0.08
C VAL A 75 -7.29 3.55 1.11
N THR A 76 -7.54 2.46 1.81
CA THR A 76 -6.72 1.96 2.91
C THR A 76 -6.12 0.62 2.55
N ALA A 77 -4.88 0.38 2.98
CA ALA A 77 -4.24 -0.93 2.94
C ALA A 77 -3.32 -1.07 4.16
N LEU A 78 -3.83 -1.73 5.20
CA LEU A 78 -3.11 -1.91 6.46
C LEU A 78 -2.63 -3.35 6.56
N HIS A 79 -1.33 -3.53 6.75
CA HIS A 79 -0.67 -4.84 6.75
C HIS A 79 -0.91 -5.66 5.47
N ALA A 80 -1.15 -4.99 4.35
CA ALA A 80 -1.14 -5.59 3.02
C ALA A 80 0.31 -5.93 2.63
N CYS A 81 0.82 -7.07 3.09
CA CYS A 81 2.23 -7.39 2.97
C CYS A 81 2.65 -7.64 1.51
N ASN A 82 3.94 -7.44 1.26
CA ASN A 82 4.61 -7.68 -0.02
C ASN A 82 4.02 -6.79 -1.14
N THR A 83 3.75 -7.33 -2.33
CA THR A 83 3.13 -6.61 -3.46
C THR A 83 1.71 -6.12 -3.20
N ALA A 84 0.99 -6.62 -2.20
CA ALA A 84 -0.40 -6.23 -1.98
C ALA A 84 -0.59 -4.72 -1.69
N THR A 85 0.39 -4.07 -1.06
CA THR A 85 0.38 -2.60 -0.91
C THR A 85 0.52 -1.90 -2.26
N ASP A 86 1.34 -2.43 -3.17
CA ASP A 86 1.53 -1.85 -4.51
C ASP A 86 0.26 -1.99 -5.34
N ASP A 87 -0.41 -3.14 -5.23
CA ASP A 87 -1.69 -3.35 -5.92
C ASP A 87 -2.74 -2.36 -5.41
N ALA A 88 -2.79 -2.11 -4.09
CA ALA A 88 -3.67 -1.10 -3.51
C ALA A 88 -3.33 0.32 -3.98
N ILE A 89 -2.05 0.65 -4.17
CA ILE A 89 -1.62 1.92 -4.78
C ILE A 89 -2.14 2.00 -6.21
N ARG A 90 -1.92 0.97 -7.05
CA ARG A 90 -2.42 0.97 -8.44
C ARG A 90 -3.93 1.12 -8.52
N PHE A 91 -4.67 0.44 -7.64
CA PHE A 91 -6.11 0.62 -7.52
C PHE A 91 -6.48 2.06 -7.17
N ALA A 92 -5.80 2.65 -6.20
CA ALA A 92 -6.07 4.02 -5.81
C ALA A 92 -5.79 5.02 -6.94
N LEU A 93 -4.73 4.80 -7.73
CA LEU A 93 -4.40 5.61 -8.90
C LEU A 93 -5.49 5.50 -9.99
N ASP A 94 -5.85 4.27 -10.37
CA ASP A 94 -6.88 4.02 -11.38
C ASP A 94 -8.25 4.60 -11.00
N LYS A 95 -8.62 4.45 -9.73
CA LYS A 95 -9.87 4.97 -9.17
C LYS A 95 -9.75 6.40 -8.63
N GLN A 96 -8.68 7.11 -8.99
CA GLN A 96 -8.44 8.52 -8.69
C GLN A 96 -8.74 8.88 -7.22
N ALA A 97 -8.21 8.07 -6.29
CA ALA A 97 -8.55 8.16 -4.89
C ALA A 97 -8.11 9.51 -4.30
N ARG A 98 -8.97 10.19 -3.54
CA ARG A 98 -8.59 11.49 -2.95
C ARG A 98 -7.55 11.35 -1.85
N PHE A 99 -7.63 10.28 -1.07
CA PHE A 99 -6.68 9.93 -0.02
C PHE A 99 -6.29 8.46 -0.09
N ILE A 100 -5.03 8.19 0.25
CA ILE A 100 -4.47 6.84 0.35
C ILE A 100 -3.78 6.74 1.70
N VAL A 101 -4.11 5.71 2.48
CA VAL A 101 -3.55 5.50 3.82
C VAL A 101 -3.01 4.08 3.92
N LEU A 102 -1.69 3.95 4.05
CA LEU A 102 -0.99 2.67 3.96
C LEU A 102 -0.18 2.42 5.23
N VAL A 103 -0.23 1.17 5.71
CA VAL A 103 0.69 0.67 6.74
C VAL A 103 1.41 -0.54 6.18
N PRO A 104 2.56 -0.35 5.50
CA PRO A 104 3.32 -1.44 4.92
C PRO A 104 4.05 -2.24 6.01
N CYS A 105 3.92 -3.57 5.98
CA CYS A 105 4.44 -4.47 7.03
C CYS A 105 5.72 -5.21 6.65
N CYS A 106 5.66 -6.03 5.59
CA CYS A 106 6.71 -6.97 5.21
C CYS A 106 6.97 -6.83 3.72
N GLN A 107 8.23 -6.70 3.31
CA GLN A 107 8.61 -6.53 1.91
C GLN A 107 9.77 -7.46 1.60
N ALA A 108 9.58 -8.36 0.64
CA ALA A 108 10.57 -9.39 0.36
C ALA A 108 11.29 -9.17 -0.98
N GLU A 109 10.65 -8.57 -1.98
CA GLU A 109 11.21 -8.63 -3.34
C GLU A 109 12.33 -7.63 -3.55
N VAL A 110 12.24 -6.39 -3.04
CA VAL A 110 13.37 -5.45 -3.10
C VAL A 110 14.57 -6.05 -2.38
N ALA A 111 14.36 -6.64 -1.20
CA ALA A 111 15.41 -7.34 -0.46
C ALA A 111 15.96 -8.56 -1.23
N ALA A 112 15.15 -9.25 -2.02
CA ALA A 112 15.61 -10.35 -2.87
C ALA A 112 16.51 -9.87 -4.00
N VAL A 113 16.10 -8.85 -4.75
CA VAL A 113 16.90 -8.28 -5.85
C VAL A 113 18.19 -7.63 -5.32
N LEU A 114 18.14 -6.98 -4.15
CA LEU A 114 19.35 -6.50 -3.47
C LEU A 114 20.34 -7.64 -3.17
N ARG A 115 19.86 -8.82 -2.74
CA ARG A 115 20.73 -9.99 -2.50
C ARG A 115 21.33 -10.53 -3.79
N GLU A 116 20.54 -10.61 -4.85
CA GLU A 116 20.99 -11.09 -6.17
C GLU A 116 22.09 -10.20 -6.74
N ASN A 117 21.94 -8.88 -6.62
CA ASN A 117 22.91 -7.91 -7.14
C ASN A 117 24.03 -7.54 -6.15
N LYS A 118 24.02 -8.11 -4.94
CA LYS A 118 24.89 -7.68 -3.82
C LYS A 118 26.37 -7.70 -4.14
N ALA A 119 26.87 -8.80 -4.71
CA ALA A 119 28.30 -8.98 -4.98
C ALA A 119 28.82 -7.90 -5.95
N ARG A 120 28.05 -7.63 -7.01
CA ARG A 120 28.36 -6.57 -7.97
C ARG A 120 28.32 -5.19 -7.30
N ARG A 121 27.30 -4.91 -6.49
CA ARG A 121 27.14 -3.60 -5.84
C ARG A 121 28.23 -3.32 -4.80
N LEU A 122 28.68 -4.32 -4.04
CA LEU A 122 29.81 -4.19 -3.11
C LEU A 122 31.11 -3.79 -3.81
N ALA A 123 31.32 -4.21 -5.05
CA ALA A 123 32.49 -3.81 -5.84
C ALA A 123 32.36 -2.39 -6.43
N GLN A 124 31.15 -1.87 -6.58
CA GLN A 124 30.86 -0.60 -7.26
C GLN A 124 30.66 0.59 -6.31
N SER A 125 30.08 0.35 -5.13
CA SER A 125 29.70 1.42 -4.20
C SER A 125 29.84 0.99 -2.74
N PRO A 126 30.51 1.79 -1.89
CA PRO A 126 30.59 1.52 -0.45
C PRO A 126 29.20 1.57 0.23
N LEU A 127 28.18 2.18 -0.40
CA LEU A 127 26.81 2.17 0.11
C LEU A 127 26.23 0.75 0.21
N ALA A 128 26.76 -0.20 -0.57
CA ALA A 128 26.33 -1.60 -0.50
C ALA A 128 26.65 -2.28 0.85
N GLU A 129 27.57 -1.72 1.64
CA GLU A 129 27.82 -2.18 3.01
C GLU A 129 26.59 -2.04 3.92
N ILE A 130 25.73 -1.04 3.68
CA ILE A 130 24.50 -0.79 4.45
C ILE A 130 23.61 -2.03 4.43
N TYR A 131 23.56 -2.77 3.31
CA TYR A 131 22.72 -3.96 3.13
C TYR A 131 23.52 -5.24 2.91
N ARG A 132 24.77 -5.33 3.39
CA ARG A 132 25.63 -6.51 3.20
C ARG A 132 25.13 -7.77 3.92
N HIS A 133 24.64 -7.58 5.15
CA HIS A 133 24.17 -8.65 6.03
C HIS A 133 22.67 -8.93 5.87
N PRO A 134 22.21 -10.18 6.03
CA PRO A 134 20.82 -10.56 5.76
C PRO A 134 19.77 -9.71 6.48
N ILE A 135 20.00 -9.42 7.77
CA ILE A 135 19.09 -8.57 8.56
C ILE A 135 19.04 -7.15 8.00
N HIS A 136 20.18 -6.57 7.64
CA HIS A 136 20.22 -5.23 7.05
C HIS A 136 19.58 -5.22 5.66
N THR A 137 19.81 -6.24 4.83
CA THR A 137 19.17 -6.33 3.51
C THR A 137 17.65 -6.34 3.62
N ARG A 138 17.10 -7.03 4.63
CA ARG A 138 15.66 -7.08 4.87
C ARG A 138 15.10 -5.72 5.32
N GLU A 139 15.69 -5.11 6.35
CA GLU A 139 15.17 -3.84 6.87
C GLU A 139 15.39 -2.68 5.87
N PHE A 140 16.57 -2.61 5.24
CA PHE A 140 16.87 -1.62 4.21
C PHE A 140 15.99 -1.82 2.98
N GLY A 141 15.81 -3.06 2.51
CA GLY A 141 14.90 -3.36 1.40
C GLY A 141 13.46 -2.97 1.71
N SER A 142 13.01 -3.16 2.95
CA SER A 142 11.69 -2.69 3.42
C SER A 142 11.57 -1.17 3.35
N GLN A 143 12.54 -0.43 3.89
CA GLN A 143 12.53 1.03 3.82
C GLN A 143 12.57 1.53 2.38
N LEU A 144 13.44 0.95 1.56
CA LEU A 144 13.64 1.34 0.17
C LEU A 144 12.36 1.11 -0.65
N THR A 145 11.64 0.02 -0.41
CA THR A 145 10.33 -0.23 -1.02
C THR A 145 9.36 0.91 -0.72
N ASN A 146 9.29 1.36 0.53
CA ASN A 146 8.37 2.43 0.92
C ASN A 146 8.77 3.79 0.36
N VAL A 147 10.06 4.07 0.25
CA VAL A 147 10.57 5.27 -0.46
C VAL A 147 10.14 5.26 -1.93
N LEU A 148 10.28 4.12 -2.61
CA LEU A 148 9.88 3.97 -4.02
C LEU A 148 8.37 4.17 -4.21
N ARG A 149 7.54 3.68 -3.28
CA ARG A 149 6.08 3.93 -3.24
C ARG A 149 5.74 5.40 -3.03
N CYS A 150 6.45 6.07 -2.13
CA CYS A 150 6.25 7.51 -1.92
C CYS A 150 6.55 8.29 -3.19
N LEU A 151 7.66 7.99 -3.86
CA LEU A 151 8.01 8.63 -5.14
C LEU A 151 7.00 8.33 -6.24
N GLN A 152 6.47 7.10 -6.31
CA GLN A 152 5.40 6.74 -7.25
C GLN A 152 4.16 7.63 -7.02
N LEU A 153 3.70 7.74 -5.78
CA LEU A 153 2.54 8.57 -5.43
C LEU A 153 2.78 10.06 -5.74
N GLU A 154 3.97 10.58 -5.42
CA GLU A 154 4.36 11.96 -5.73
C GLU A 154 4.42 12.23 -7.24
N ALA A 155 4.92 11.28 -8.02
CA ALA A 155 4.91 11.34 -9.49
C ALA A 155 3.48 11.37 -10.05
N HIS A 156 2.53 10.75 -9.36
CA HIS A 156 1.11 10.75 -9.72
C HIS A 156 0.30 11.90 -9.10
N GLY A 157 0.96 12.93 -8.57
CA GLY A 157 0.29 14.16 -8.11
C GLY A 157 -0.30 14.10 -6.71
N TYR A 158 0.16 13.15 -5.89
CA TYR A 158 -0.14 13.12 -4.47
C TYR A 158 0.91 13.92 -3.68
N SER A 159 0.42 14.67 -2.68
CA SER A 159 1.27 15.11 -1.57
C SER A 159 1.35 13.96 -0.58
N VAL A 160 2.56 13.56 -0.18
CA VAL A 160 2.80 12.42 0.68
C VAL A 160 3.35 12.88 2.03
N THR A 161 2.79 12.33 3.11
CA THR A 161 3.29 12.44 4.48
C THR A 161 3.62 11.05 4.98
N VAL A 162 4.83 10.87 5.50
CA VAL A 162 5.27 9.63 6.14
C VAL A 162 5.49 9.92 7.63
N THR A 163 4.82 9.16 8.49
CA THR A 163 4.83 9.38 9.94
C THR A 163 4.70 8.04 10.69
N GLU A 164 4.75 8.10 12.02
CA GLU A 164 4.51 6.95 12.89
C GLU A 164 3.01 6.64 13.01
N LEU A 165 2.65 5.34 12.99
CA LEU A 165 1.28 4.86 13.18
C LEU A 165 0.90 4.87 14.67
N VAL A 166 1.78 4.35 15.52
CA VAL A 166 1.62 4.15 16.96
C VAL A 166 2.96 4.36 17.68
N GLY A 167 2.98 4.33 19.02
CA GLY A 167 4.24 4.27 19.76
C GLY A 167 5.07 3.03 19.40
N TRP A 168 6.39 3.16 19.47
CA TRP A 168 7.35 2.08 19.16
C TRP A 168 7.15 0.83 20.03
N GLU A 169 6.63 1.02 21.23
CA GLU A 169 6.28 -0.05 22.18
C GLU A 169 5.16 -0.97 21.66
N HIS A 170 4.41 -0.53 20.64
CA HIS A 170 3.24 -1.25 20.14
C HIS A 170 3.47 -1.92 18.78
N SER A 171 4.40 -1.44 17.96
CA SER A 171 4.71 -2.06 16.68
C SER A 171 6.12 -1.77 16.20
N MET A 172 6.82 -2.82 15.76
CA MET A 172 8.09 -2.70 15.03
C MET A 172 7.90 -2.31 13.56
N LYS A 173 6.66 -2.36 13.04
CA LYS A 173 6.27 -1.92 11.70
C LYS A 173 5.33 -0.75 11.85
N ASN A 174 5.95 0.43 11.96
CA ASN A 174 5.30 1.63 12.47
C ASN A 174 5.18 2.75 11.42
N GLU A 175 5.61 2.52 10.19
CA GLU A 175 5.52 3.55 9.15
C GLU A 175 4.08 3.64 8.59
N LEU A 176 3.51 4.84 8.67
CA LEU A 176 2.23 5.23 8.11
C LEU A 176 2.47 6.19 6.95
N ILE A 177 2.05 5.79 5.75
CA ILE A 177 2.11 6.62 4.55
C ILE A 177 0.71 7.18 4.28
N ILE A 178 0.59 8.51 4.26
CA ILE A 178 -0.64 9.23 3.95
C ILE A 178 -0.43 10.03 2.68
N ALA A 179 -1.17 9.71 1.63
CA ALA A 179 -1.13 10.42 0.37
C ALA A 179 -2.44 11.19 0.15
N ARG A 180 -2.36 12.46 -0.22
CA ARG A 180 -3.52 13.29 -0.60
C ARG A 180 -3.38 13.72 -2.04
N HIS A 181 -4.37 13.45 -2.87
CA HIS A 181 -4.36 13.88 -4.26
C HIS A 181 -4.42 15.40 -4.35
N THR A 182 -3.43 16.00 -5.00
CA THR A 182 -3.35 17.45 -5.25
C THR A 182 -3.46 17.79 -6.74
N GLY A 183 -3.35 16.79 -7.62
CA GLY A 183 -3.32 16.97 -9.07
C GLY A 183 -2.05 17.64 -9.58
N LYS A 184 -1.02 17.81 -8.73
CA LYS A 184 0.26 18.45 -9.07
C LYS A 184 1.40 17.44 -8.92
N PRO A 185 1.75 16.69 -9.98
CA PRO A 185 2.93 15.83 -9.98
C PRO A 185 4.17 16.56 -9.51
N ARG A 186 4.95 15.93 -8.62
CA ARG A 186 6.28 16.43 -8.29
C ARG A 186 7.21 16.17 -9.47
N GLY A 187 7.68 17.26 -10.10
CA GLY A 187 8.35 17.20 -11.41
C GLY A 187 9.59 16.30 -11.51
N ASN A 188 10.30 16.03 -10.41
CA ASN A 188 11.45 15.12 -10.41
C ASN A 188 11.22 13.79 -9.68
N ALA A 189 9.99 13.46 -9.26
CA ALA A 189 9.73 12.25 -8.49
C ALA A 189 10.06 10.99 -9.29
N GLN A 190 9.61 10.92 -10.55
CA GLN A 190 9.88 9.78 -11.44
C GLN A 190 11.38 9.61 -11.72
N GLU A 191 12.07 10.72 -12.02
CA GLU A 191 13.52 10.73 -12.26
C GLU A 191 14.29 10.23 -11.02
N ARG A 192 13.91 10.73 -9.83
CA ARG A 192 14.50 10.30 -8.55
C ARG A 192 14.22 8.83 -8.27
N GLN A 193 13.03 8.33 -8.59
CA GLN A 193 12.68 6.92 -8.45
C GLN A 193 13.56 6.06 -9.35
N GLN A 194 13.69 6.40 -10.63
CA GLN A 194 14.56 5.70 -11.58
C GLN A 194 16.04 5.74 -11.16
N ALA A 195 16.52 6.89 -10.68
CA ALA A 195 17.87 7.02 -10.16
C ALA A 195 18.13 6.10 -8.96
N ILE A 196 17.18 5.99 -8.02
CA ILE A 196 17.27 5.06 -6.89
C ILE A 196 17.29 3.61 -7.40
N LEU A 197 16.42 3.23 -8.34
CA LEU A 197 16.41 1.88 -8.90
C LEU A 197 17.77 1.54 -9.54
N ALA A 198 18.35 2.46 -10.30
CA ALA A 198 19.67 2.28 -10.93
C ALA A 198 20.82 2.24 -9.92
N GLU A 199 20.80 3.09 -8.89
CA GLU A 199 21.85 3.17 -7.85
C GLU A 199 21.93 1.85 -7.07
N PHE A 200 20.78 1.25 -6.75
CA PHE A 200 20.71 0.02 -5.94
C PHE A 200 20.64 -1.27 -6.76
N GLY A 201 20.51 -1.20 -8.09
CA GLY A 201 20.43 -2.38 -8.94
C GLY A 201 19.10 -3.08 -8.86
N LEU A 202 18.05 -2.29 -8.97
CA LEU A 202 16.66 -2.69 -8.88
C LEU A 202 15.94 -2.42 -10.21
N GLU A 203 16.65 -2.28 -11.31
CA GLU A 203 16.09 -1.95 -12.62
C GLU A 203 15.04 -2.98 -13.07
N ALA A 204 15.19 -4.25 -12.66
CA ALA A 204 14.21 -5.30 -12.88
C ALA A 204 12.85 -5.04 -12.19
N LEU A 205 12.78 -4.13 -11.22
CA LEU A 205 11.57 -3.74 -10.52
C LEU A 205 10.92 -2.46 -11.05
N THR A 206 11.40 -1.91 -12.18
CA THR A 206 10.89 -0.63 -12.72
C THR A 206 9.38 -0.65 -12.95
N GLU A 207 8.87 -1.67 -13.66
CA GLU A 207 7.43 -1.82 -13.95
C GLU A 207 6.57 -1.92 -12.69
N ARG A 208 7.13 -2.41 -11.59
CA ARG A 208 6.39 -2.53 -10.32
C ARG A 208 6.04 -1.16 -9.75
N PHE A 209 6.95 -0.19 -9.88
CA PHE A 209 6.85 1.15 -9.29
C PHE A 209 6.50 2.24 -10.31
N ALA A 210 6.18 1.84 -11.54
CA ALA A 210 5.74 2.73 -12.62
C ALA A 210 4.37 3.37 -12.35
#